data_AF-A0A1F3QUF7-F1
#
_entry.id   AF-A0A1F3QUF7-F1
#
_cell.length_a   1.000
_cell.length_b   1.000
_cell.length_c   1.000
_cell.angle_alpha   90.00
_cell.angle_beta   90.00
_cell.angle_gamma   90.00
#
_symmetry.space_group_name_H-M   'P 1'
#
loop_
_entity.id
_entity.type
_entity.pdbx_description
1 polymer ?
#
loop_
_entity_poly.entity_id
_entity_poly.type
_entity_poly.pdbx_seq_one_letter_code
_entity_poly.pdbx_strand_id
1 'polypeptide(L)'
;MVYQKKIRLISMLKKFHLSPSFLGDGQGDGIKFFFLFFSFSILLFYSCENDISKLPLDVNYAALPVESSKNVRMILSDSAKVKIILTTPLLDVYNVQNNPYFELKEGLEVNFYNDSMRAYSKVTANYAIRYPNTGITEAKGNVIVINEKGEQLNTEHLTWNEKKQIIYTD
;
A
#
# COMPACT_ATOMS: atom_id res chain seq x y z
N MET A 1 22.21 -13.41 4.91
CA MET A 1 21.34 -14.62 4.84
C MET A 1 21.86 -15.73 3.90
N VAL A 2 22.65 -15.42 2.85
CA VAL A 2 23.16 -16.41 1.87
C VAL A 2 24.13 -17.44 2.47
N TYR A 3 25.02 -17.02 3.39
CA TYR A 3 26.04 -17.90 3.97
C TYR A 3 25.47 -19.02 4.87
N GLN A 4 24.40 -18.72 5.61
CA GLN A 4 23.70 -19.69 6.47
C GLN A 4 22.98 -20.78 5.65
N LYS A 5 22.55 -20.46 4.42
CA LYS A 5 21.86 -21.39 3.52
C LYS A 5 22.85 -22.37 2.86
N LYS A 6 24.06 -21.92 2.53
CA LYS A 6 25.12 -22.76 1.91
C LYS A 6 25.62 -23.85 2.85
N ILE A 7 25.71 -23.57 4.15
CA ILE A 7 26.11 -24.55 5.19
C ILE A 7 25.04 -25.63 5.39
N ARG A 8 23.75 -25.28 5.32
CA ARG A 8 22.62 -26.23 5.43
C ARG A 8 22.54 -27.18 4.23
N LEU A 9 22.88 -26.72 3.03
CA LEU A 9 22.88 -27.55 1.83
C LEU A 9 23.99 -28.62 1.87
N ILE A 10 25.18 -28.24 2.34
CA ILE A 10 26.32 -29.16 2.47
C ILE A 10 26.07 -30.18 3.59
N SER A 11 25.39 -29.80 4.69
CA SER A 11 25.03 -30.74 5.76
C SER A 11 23.89 -31.69 5.39
N MET A 12 22.97 -31.28 4.51
CA MET A 12 21.95 -32.16 3.92
C MET A 12 22.55 -33.18 2.95
N LEU A 13 23.48 -32.76 2.08
CA LEU A 13 24.15 -33.65 1.13
C LEU A 13 25.03 -34.70 1.82
N LYS A 14 25.66 -34.38 2.96
CA LYS A 14 26.44 -35.36 3.75
C LYS A 14 25.60 -36.40 4.49
N LYS A 15 24.30 -36.18 4.70
CA LYS A 15 23.39 -37.16 5.33
C LYS A 15 22.79 -38.16 4.34
N PHE A 16 22.92 -37.92 3.04
CA PHE A 16 22.55 -38.86 1.98
C PHE A 16 23.71 -39.84 1.72
N HIS A 17 24.02 -40.69 2.70
CA HIS A 17 24.72 -41.93 2.40
C HIS A 17 23.71 -42.87 1.72
N LEU A 18 23.84 -43.01 0.40
CA LEU A 18 23.09 -43.97 -0.39
C LEU A 18 23.41 -45.39 0.12
N SER A 19 22.44 -46.07 0.72
CA SER A 19 22.51 -47.51 0.95
C SER A 19 22.16 -48.24 -0.36
N PRO A 20 23.02 -49.12 -0.88
CA PRO A 20 22.78 -49.84 -2.11
C PRO A 20 21.90 -51.06 -1.82
N SER A 21 20.60 -50.85 -1.63
CA SER A 21 19.65 -51.96 -1.46
C SER A 21 18.28 -51.68 -2.08
N PHE A 22 18.25 -50.95 -3.19
CA PHE A 22 17.04 -50.75 -4.00
C PHE A 22 17.36 -50.86 -5.50
N LEU A 23 17.99 -51.96 -5.88
CA LEU A 23 17.94 -52.48 -7.25
C LEU A 23 17.32 -53.87 -7.14
N GLY A 24 16.00 -53.89 -7.06
CA GLY A 24 15.16 -55.07 -7.20
C GLY A 24 14.27 -54.86 -8.42
N ASP A 25 14.30 -55.83 -9.33
CA ASP A 25 13.79 -55.77 -10.69
C ASP A 25 12.29 -55.48 -10.75
N GLY A 26 11.91 -54.40 -11.46
CA GLY A 26 10.55 -53.88 -11.50
C GLY A 26 10.36 -52.71 -12.47
N GLN A 27 10.62 -53.00 -13.75
CA GLN A 27 10.14 -52.35 -14.99
C GLN A 27 9.56 -50.91 -14.90
N GLY A 28 10.37 -49.93 -15.32
CA GLY A 28 9.96 -48.83 -16.20
C GLY A 28 9.30 -47.58 -15.61
N ASP A 29 8.37 -47.73 -14.66
CA ASP A 29 7.46 -46.62 -14.31
C ASP A 29 7.91 -45.80 -13.09
N GLY A 30 8.55 -46.45 -12.11
CA GLY A 30 9.09 -45.77 -10.92
C GLY A 30 10.25 -44.82 -11.24
N ILE A 31 11.08 -45.18 -12.22
CA ILE A 31 12.20 -44.35 -12.68
C ILE A 31 11.69 -43.09 -13.37
N LYS A 32 10.65 -43.21 -14.21
CA LYS A 32 10.01 -42.06 -14.87
C LYS A 32 9.37 -41.12 -13.84
N PHE A 33 8.70 -41.66 -12.82
CA PHE A 33 8.14 -40.87 -11.72
C PHE A 33 9.22 -40.15 -10.90
N PHE A 34 10.34 -40.82 -10.64
CA PHE A 34 11.48 -40.23 -9.95
C PHE A 34 12.11 -39.08 -10.76
N PHE A 35 12.29 -39.26 -12.08
CA PHE A 35 12.79 -38.20 -12.97
C PHE A 35 11.80 -37.03 -13.14
N LEU A 36 10.49 -37.30 -13.21
CA LEU A 36 9.44 -36.27 -13.26
C LEU A 36 9.38 -35.45 -11.97
N PHE A 37 9.49 -36.11 -10.81
CA PHE A 37 9.51 -35.44 -9.51
C PHE A 37 10.78 -34.59 -9.33
N PHE A 38 11.94 -35.11 -9.76
CA PHE A 38 13.20 -34.36 -9.71
C PHE A 38 13.20 -33.17 -10.69
N SER A 39 12.63 -33.33 -11.88
CA SER A 39 12.46 -32.25 -12.87
C SER A 39 11.51 -31.16 -12.38
N PHE A 40 10.39 -31.52 -11.73
CA PHE A 40 9.46 -30.56 -11.15
C PHE A 40 10.08 -29.79 -9.98
N SER A 41 10.92 -30.47 -9.17
CA SER A 41 11.60 -29.84 -8.04
C SER A 41 12.67 -28.83 -8.46
N ILE A 42 13.29 -28.97 -9.64
CA ILE A 42 14.27 -28.01 -10.18
C ILE A 42 13.60 -26.69 -10.61
N LEU A 43 12.36 -26.75 -11.12
CA LEU A 43 11.60 -25.56 -11.51
C LEU A 43 11.18 -24.69 -10.31
N LEU A 44 11.07 -25.27 -9.11
CA LEU A 44 10.76 -24.53 -7.88
C LEU A 44 11.94 -23.70 -7.33
N PHE A 45 13.15 -23.85 -7.89
CA PHE A 45 14.33 -23.07 -7.49
C PHE A 45 14.67 -21.91 -8.42
N TYR A 46 13.88 -21.66 -9.47
CA TYR A 46 13.96 -20.42 -10.25
C TYR A 46 13.28 -19.27 -9.46
N SER A 47 13.91 -18.86 -8.36
CA SER A 47 13.59 -17.60 -7.71
C SER A 47 14.15 -16.46 -8.56
N CYS A 48 13.35 -15.42 -8.78
CA CYS A 48 13.78 -14.20 -9.45
C CYS A 48 15.02 -13.62 -8.71
N GLU A 49 16.13 -13.47 -9.42
CA GLU A 49 17.32 -12.78 -8.93
C GLU A 49 17.06 -11.27 -9.01
N ASN A 50 16.63 -10.69 -7.89
CA ASN A 50 16.47 -9.24 -7.79
C ASN A 50 17.86 -8.62 -7.63
N ASP A 51 18.41 -8.15 -8.75
CA ASP A 51 19.69 -7.44 -8.82
C ASP A 51 19.56 -6.02 -8.22
N ILE A 52 19.63 -5.96 -6.89
CA ILE A 52 19.64 -4.72 -6.10
C ILE A 52 20.86 -3.83 -6.35
N SER A 53 21.85 -4.29 -7.13
CA SER A 53 23.06 -3.51 -7.43
C SER A 53 22.86 -2.47 -8.55
N LYS A 54 21.69 -2.45 -9.21
CA LYS A 54 21.31 -1.47 -10.25
C LYS A 54 20.53 -0.27 -9.73
N LEU A 55 20.49 -0.07 -8.42
CA LEU A 55 19.82 1.08 -7.84
C LEU A 55 20.73 2.33 -7.97
N PRO A 56 20.22 3.46 -8.48
CA PRO A 56 21.03 4.67 -8.57
C PRO A 56 21.46 5.10 -7.17
N LEU A 57 22.77 5.37 -7.00
CA LEU A 57 23.37 5.75 -5.72
C LEU A 57 22.92 7.12 -5.21
N ASP A 58 22.15 7.86 -6.01
CA ASP A 58 21.74 9.25 -5.75
C ASP A 58 20.23 9.40 -5.45
N VAL A 59 19.52 8.30 -5.23
CA VAL A 59 18.10 8.34 -4.84
C VAL A 59 17.99 8.63 -3.36
N ASN A 60 17.43 9.79 -3.00
CA ASN A 60 17.02 10.05 -1.62
C ASN A 60 15.76 9.23 -1.28
N TYR A 61 15.96 7.99 -0.85
CA TYR A 61 14.88 7.09 -0.46
C TYR A 61 13.99 7.64 0.67
N ALA A 62 14.49 8.59 1.47
CA ALA A 62 13.69 9.25 2.51
C ALA A 62 12.65 10.24 1.93
N ALA A 63 12.80 10.66 0.67
CA ALA A 63 11.87 11.53 -0.04
C ALA A 63 10.84 10.78 -0.89
N LEU A 64 10.90 9.44 -0.91
CA LEU A 64 9.94 8.61 -1.66
C LEU A 64 8.75 8.24 -0.77
N PRO A 65 7.54 8.17 -1.34
CA PRO A 65 6.40 7.64 -0.62
C PRO A 65 6.61 6.15 -0.31
N VAL A 66 6.17 5.71 0.87
CA VAL A 66 6.18 4.29 1.27
C VAL A 66 5.03 3.52 0.63
N GLU A 67 3.98 4.23 0.19
CA GLU A 67 2.85 3.69 -0.56
C GLU A 67 2.35 4.76 -1.54
N SER A 68 2.00 4.36 -2.75
CA SER A 68 1.33 5.22 -3.73
C SER A 68 0.16 4.48 -4.32
N SER A 69 -1.03 5.09 -4.24
CA SER A 69 -2.31 4.50 -4.61
C SER A 69 -3.06 5.40 -5.57
N LYS A 70 -3.65 4.83 -6.62
CA LYS A 70 -4.38 5.56 -7.67
C LYS A 70 -5.89 5.34 -7.56
N ASN A 71 -6.68 6.35 -7.93
CA ASN A 71 -8.15 6.31 -7.95
C ASN A 71 -8.74 5.84 -6.61
N VAL A 72 -8.27 6.46 -5.53
CA VAL A 72 -8.59 6.05 -4.17
C VAL A 72 -9.98 6.54 -3.78
N ARG A 73 -10.74 5.67 -3.10
CA ARG A 73 -12.01 6.00 -2.44
C ARG A 73 -11.94 5.58 -0.98
N MET A 74 -11.84 6.55 -0.08
CA MET A 74 -11.84 6.35 1.37
C MET A 74 -13.22 6.62 1.96
N ILE A 75 -13.67 5.77 2.87
CA ILE A 75 -14.95 5.90 3.58
C ILE A 75 -14.64 6.01 5.06
N LEU A 76 -15.12 7.08 5.70
CA LEU A 76 -15.09 7.21 7.15
C LEU A 76 -16.50 7.02 7.70
N SER A 77 -16.62 6.10 8.65
CA SER A 77 -17.87 5.79 9.34
C SER A 77 -17.71 5.92 10.84
N ASP A 78 -18.77 6.38 11.50
CA ASP A 78 -18.90 6.37 12.95
C ASP A 78 -20.19 5.60 13.30
N SER A 79 -20.09 4.66 14.24
CA SER A 79 -21.23 3.85 14.70
C SER A 79 -21.98 3.17 13.55
N ALA A 80 -21.22 2.60 12.60
CA ALA A 80 -21.70 1.97 11.36
C ALA A 80 -22.46 2.89 10.39
N LYS A 81 -22.44 4.22 10.61
CA LYS A 81 -23.01 5.22 9.68
C LYS A 81 -21.90 5.89 8.89
N VAL A 82 -22.02 5.94 7.57
CA VAL A 82 -21.08 6.68 6.71
C VAL A 82 -21.23 8.16 7.03
N LYS A 83 -20.12 8.80 7.36
CA LYS A 83 -20.05 10.25 7.60
C LYS A 83 -19.36 10.97 6.46
N ILE A 84 -18.33 10.34 5.87
CA ILE A 84 -17.50 10.98 4.85
C ILE A 84 -17.12 9.97 3.79
N ILE A 85 -17.15 10.41 2.53
CA ILE A 85 -16.50 9.74 1.41
C ILE A 85 -15.51 10.71 0.78
N LEU A 86 -14.24 10.33 0.77
CA LEU A 86 -13.16 11.05 0.10
C LEU A 86 -12.71 10.29 -1.15
N THR A 87 -12.56 10.99 -2.25
CA THR A 87 -12.00 10.46 -3.49
C THR A 87 -10.82 11.29 -3.97
N THR A 88 -9.79 10.63 -4.49
CA THR A 88 -8.61 11.29 -5.07
C THR A 88 -8.00 10.47 -6.20
N PRO A 89 -7.48 11.10 -7.26
CA PRO A 89 -6.74 10.41 -8.30
C PRO A 89 -5.43 9.78 -7.82
N LEU A 90 -4.74 10.42 -6.87
CA LEU A 90 -3.43 10.00 -6.36
C LEU A 90 -3.32 10.25 -4.85
N LEU A 91 -3.00 9.19 -4.12
CA LEU A 91 -2.68 9.21 -2.69
C LEU A 91 -1.25 8.69 -2.49
N ASP A 92 -0.36 9.55 -2.02
CA ASP A 92 0.98 9.17 -1.59
C ASP A 92 1.03 9.16 -0.06
N VAL A 93 1.50 8.05 0.51
CA VAL A 93 1.72 7.91 1.96
C VAL A 93 3.21 8.02 2.22
N TYR A 94 3.57 8.89 3.15
CA TYR A 94 4.94 9.07 3.62
C TYR A 94 5.03 8.68 5.08
N ASN A 95 6.21 8.22 5.50
CA ASN A 95 6.50 7.93 6.89
C ASN A 95 7.91 8.42 7.24
N VAL A 96 8.02 9.71 7.53
CA VAL A 96 9.30 10.34 7.89
C VAL A 96 9.46 10.26 9.40
N GLN A 97 10.49 9.57 9.89
CA GLN A 97 10.82 9.49 11.32
C GLN A 97 9.62 9.04 12.21
N ASN A 98 8.84 8.05 11.76
CA ASN A 98 7.62 7.58 12.44
C ASN A 98 6.47 8.62 12.53
N ASN A 99 6.52 9.67 11.72
CA ASN A 99 5.43 10.63 11.60
C ASN A 99 4.79 10.51 10.21
N PRO A 100 3.73 9.70 10.06
CA PRO A 100 3.07 9.53 8.77
C PRO A 100 2.30 10.77 8.36
N TYR A 101 2.27 11.04 7.06
CA TYR A 101 1.36 11.98 6.43
C TYR A 101 0.93 11.45 5.07
N PHE A 102 -0.26 11.86 4.63
CA PHE A 102 -0.83 11.51 3.35
C PHE A 102 -0.87 12.75 2.47
N GLU A 103 -0.37 12.65 1.25
CA GLU A 103 -0.30 13.73 0.29
C GLU A 103 -1.16 13.40 -0.93
N LEU A 104 -2.08 14.31 -1.26
CA LEU A 104 -3.06 14.17 -2.34
C LEU A 104 -2.74 15.22 -3.41
N LYS A 105 -1.69 14.95 -4.20
CA LYS A 105 -1.09 15.92 -5.14
C LYS A 105 -1.99 16.29 -6.32
N GLU A 106 -2.92 15.40 -6.67
CA GLU A 106 -3.89 15.58 -7.76
C GLU A 106 -5.27 16.00 -7.23
N GLY A 107 -5.29 16.58 -6.03
CA GLY A 107 -6.48 17.10 -5.40
C GLY A 107 -7.36 16.04 -4.73
N LEU A 108 -8.48 16.51 -4.22
CA LEU A 108 -9.47 15.66 -3.58
C LEU A 108 -10.89 16.17 -3.80
N GLU A 109 -11.83 15.26 -3.62
CA GLU A 109 -13.24 15.56 -3.38
C GLU A 109 -13.67 14.86 -2.09
N VAL A 110 -14.32 15.59 -1.18
CA VAL A 110 -14.90 15.09 0.06
C VAL A 110 -16.39 15.36 0.06
N ASN A 111 -17.19 14.31 0.27
CA ASN A 111 -18.63 14.42 0.48
C ASN A 111 -18.96 14.07 1.93
N PHE A 112 -19.70 14.94 2.62
CA PHE A 112 -20.15 14.76 3.99
C PHE A 112 -21.63 14.35 4.01
N TYR A 113 -21.95 13.31 4.78
CA TYR A 113 -23.24 12.64 4.78
C TYR A 113 -23.95 12.78 6.13
N ASN A 114 -25.26 12.98 6.07
CA ASN A 114 -26.13 12.87 7.24
C ASN A 114 -26.56 11.40 7.46
N ASP A 115 -27.30 11.16 8.54
CA ASP A 115 -27.76 9.83 8.94
C ASP A 115 -28.72 9.17 7.93
N SER A 116 -29.28 9.93 6.99
CA SER A 116 -30.12 9.42 5.90
C SER A 116 -29.34 9.16 4.61
N MET A 117 -27.99 9.12 4.65
CA MET A 117 -27.13 8.96 3.47
C MET A 117 -27.30 10.05 2.41
N ARG A 118 -27.75 11.25 2.80
CA ARG A 118 -27.77 12.41 1.91
C ARG A 118 -26.53 13.27 2.14
N ALA A 119 -25.82 13.60 1.06
CA ALA A 119 -24.70 14.52 1.11
C ALA A 119 -25.22 15.92 1.46
N TYR A 120 -24.74 16.51 2.55
CA TYR A 120 -25.12 17.87 2.99
C TYR A 120 -24.01 18.90 2.76
N SER A 121 -22.80 18.43 2.45
CA SER A 121 -21.67 19.30 2.11
C SER A 121 -20.70 18.57 1.19
N LYS A 122 -20.09 19.32 0.28
CA LYS A 122 -19.05 18.85 -0.64
C LYS A 122 -17.87 19.82 -0.60
N VAL A 123 -16.65 19.28 -0.52
CA VAL A 123 -15.40 20.04 -0.56
C VAL A 123 -14.54 19.52 -1.70
N THR A 124 -14.01 20.40 -2.54
CA THR A 124 -13.01 20.06 -3.57
C THR A 124 -11.78 20.94 -3.43
N ALA A 125 -10.61 20.41 -3.76
CA ALA A 125 -9.35 21.16 -3.77
C ALA A 125 -8.36 20.55 -4.76
N ASN A 126 -7.40 21.36 -5.24
CA ASN A 126 -6.36 20.92 -6.17
C ASN A 126 -5.19 20.18 -5.47
N TYR A 127 -5.06 20.35 -4.16
CA TYR A 127 -4.05 19.68 -3.34
C TYR A 127 -4.58 19.48 -1.93
N ALA A 128 -4.14 18.42 -1.26
CA ALA A 128 -4.29 18.30 0.18
C ALA A 128 -3.17 17.53 0.86
N ILE A 129 -2.96 17.81 2.14
CA ILE A 129 -2.13 17.02 3.04
C ILE A 129 -2.92 16.66 4.30
N ARG A 130 -2.88 15.39 4.68
CA ARG A 130 -3.51 14.89 5.91
C ARG A 130 -2.45 14.36 6.85
N TYR A 131 -2.58 14.73 8.12
CA TYR A 131 -1.74 14.29 9.22
C TYR A 131 -2.55 13.35 10.14
N PRO A 132 -2.47 12.02 9.96
CA PRO A 132 -3.27 11.06 10.72
C PRO A 132 -3.09 11.18 12.24
N ASN A 133 -1.87 11.47 12.71
CA ASN A 133 -1.56 11.59 14.13
C ASN A 133 -2.33 12.73 14.81
N THR A 134 -2.37 13.91 14.17
CA THR A 134 -3.05 15.10 14.71
C THR A 134 -4.53 15.12 14.33
N GLY A 135 -4.93 14.44 13.25
CA GLY A 135 -6.27 14.53 12.67
C GLY A 135 -6.51 15.87 11.98
N ILE A 136 -5.45 16.47 11.44
CA ILE A 136 -5.51 17.72 10.68
C ILE A 136 -5.40 17.40 9.20
N THR A 137 -6.28 18.01 8.40
CA THR A 137 -6.20 18.00 6.95
C THR A 137 -6.16 19.44 6.46
N GLU A 138 -5.19 19.76 5.62
CA GLU A 138 -5.08 21.04 4.92
C GLU A 138 -5.43 20.81 3.44
N ALA A 139 -6.38 21.58 2.93
CA ALA A 139 -6.75 21.61 1.52
C ALA A 139 -6.29 22.95 0.91
N LYS A 140 -5.65 22.90 -0.26
CA LYS A 140 -5.02 24.06 -0.91
C LYS A 140 -5.35 24.12 -2.40
N GLY A 141 -5.42 25.35 -2.90
CA GLY A 141 -5.60 25.69 -4.30
C GLY A 141 -7.02 25.45 -4.78
N ASN A 142 -7.72 26.53 -5.11
CA ASN A 142 -9.13 26.50 -5.56
C ASN A 142 -10.01 25.61 -4.67
N VAL A 143 -10.00 25.88 -3.37
CA VAL A 143 -10.83 25.14 -2.42
C VAL A 143 -12.26 25.64 -2.55
N ILE A 144 -13.17 24.73 -2.86
CA ILE A 144 -14.60 25.03 -3.03
C ILE A 144 -15.37 24.21 -2.02
N VAL A 145 -16.19 24.86 -1.19
CA VAL A 145 -17.11 24.22 -0.26
C VAL A 145 -18.54 24.55 -0.69
N ILE A 146 -19.37 23.53 -0.89
CA ILE A 146 -20.77 23.67 -1.27
C ILE A 146 -21.62 23.03 -0.19
N ASN A 147 -22.60 23.75 0.37
CA ASN A 147 -23.54 23.20 1.34
C ASN A 147 -24.82 22.65 0.68
N GLU A 148 -25.72 22.09 1.50
CA GLU A 148 -26.99 21.50 1.04
C GLU A 148 -27.94 22.48 0.33
N LYS A 149 -27.76 23.79 0.54
CA LYS A 149 -28.54 24.85 -0.12
C LYS A 149 -27.94 25.27 -1.46
N GLY A 150 -26.76 24.76 -1.81
CA GLY A 150 -25.99 25.18 -2.98
C GLY A 150 -25.21 26.47 -2.77
N GLU A 151 -25.08 26.96 -1.53
CA GLU A 151 -24.23 28.11 -1.22
C GLU A 151 -22.76 27.67 -1.30
N GLN A 152 -21.93 28.51 -1.90
CA GLN A 152 -20.53 28.21 -2.21
C GLN A 152 -19.58 29.16 -1.48
N LEU A 153 -18.61 28.58 -0.77
CA LEU A 153 -17.43 29.27 -0.25
C LEU A 153 -16.22 28.91 -1.11
N ASN A 154 -15.45 29.92 -1.51
CA ASN A 154 -14.21 29.77 -2.25
C ASN A 154 -13.05 30.32 -1.40
N THR A 155 -11.97 29.56 -1.29
CA THR A 155 -10.74 29.98 -0.59
C THR A 155 -9.52 29.31 -1.21
N GLU A 156 -8.34 29.88 -0.98
CA GLU A 156 -7.08 29.24 -1.36
C GLU A 156 -6.60 28.20 -0.35
N HIS A 157 -7.04 28.31 0.90
CA HIS A 157 -6.63 27.44 1.99
C HIS A 157 -7.78 27.15 2.96
N LEU A 158 -7.93 25.88 3.31
CA LEU A 158 -8.88 25.42 4.30
C LEU A 158 -8.21 24.39 5.19
N THR A 159 -8.38 24.55 6.50
CA THR A 159 -7.93 23.55 7.48
C THR A 159 -9.14 22.89 8.12
N TRP A 160 -9.11 21.56 8.15
CA TRP A 160 -10.10 20.73 8.80
C TRP A 160 -9.47 19.98 9.98
N ASN A 161 -10.07 20.14 11.16
CA ASN A 161 -9.73 19.39 12.35
C ASN A 161 -10.77 18.29 12.59
N GLU A 162 -10.40 17.05 12.28
CA GLU A 162 -11.26 15.87 12.39
C GLU A 162 -11.67 15.61 13.84
N LYS A 163 -10.77 15.81 14.80
CA LYS A 163 -11.04 15.55 16.22
C LYS A 163 -12.05 16.54 16.80
N LYS A 164 -11.98 17.79 16.37
CA LYS A 164 -12.88 18.86 16.83
C LYS A 164 -14.13 19.00 15.96
N GLN A 165 -14.14 18.38 14.76
CA GLN A 165 -15.19 18.56 13.75
C GLN A 165 -15.36 20.03 13.33
N ILE A 166 -14.24 20.76 13.21
CA ILE A 166 -14.24 22.19 12.86
C ILE A 166 -13.47 22.39 11.55
N ILE A 167 -14.05 23.21 10.67
CA ILE A 167 -13.43 23.72 9.45
C ILE A 167 -13.18 25.22 9.65
N TYR A 168 -11.99 25.68 9.29
CA TYR A 168 -11.64 27.10 9.32
C TYR A 168 -10.73 27.47 8.15
N THR A 169 -10.75 28.74 7.81
CA THR A 169 -9.97 29.37 6.75
C THR A 169 -9.27 30.59 7.34
N ASP A 170 -8.06 30.88 6.90
CA ASP A 170 -7.32 32.09 7.30
C ASP A 170 -7.80 33.33 6.52
#